data_AF-A0A7L1QP13-F1
#
_entry.id   AF-A0A7L1QP13-F1
#
_cell.length_a   1.000
_cell.length_b   1.000
_cell.length_c   1.000
_cell.angle_alpha   90.00
_cell.angle_beta   90.00
_cell.angle_gamma   90.00
#
_symmetry.space_group_name_H-M   'P 1'
#
loop_
_entity.id
_entity.type
_entity.pdbx_description
1 polymer ?
#
loop_
_entity_poly.entity_id
_entity_poly.type
_entity_poly.pdbx_seq_one_letter_code
_entity_poly.pdbx_strand_id
1 'polypeptide(L)' 'MVADLEKQMEKREKYSRRWPYNDDTNSDYINERNAKFNQKAERFYGKYTAEIKQSLERGTAV' A
#
# COMPACT_ATOMS: atom_id res chain seq x y z
N MET A 1 9.51 -35.96 0.25
CA MET A 1 8.35 -35.42 0.99
C MET A 1 8.72 -34.17 1.80
N VAL A 2 9.69 -34.25 2.72
CA VAL A 2 10.15 -33.08 3.51
C VAL A 2 10.71 -31.94 2.64
N ALA A 3 11.59 -32.26 1.69
CA ALA A 3 12.20 -31.27 0.79
C ALA A 3 11.19 -30.53 -0.12
N ASP A 4 10.04 -31.14 -0.44
CA ASP A 4 9.00 -30.45 -1.22
C ASP A 4 8.13 -29.54 -0.35
N LEU A 5 7.93 -29.89 0.92
CA LEU A 5 7.27 -29.02 1.89
C LEU A 5 8.10 -27.76 2.15
N GLU A 6 9.42 -27.90 2.29
CA GLU A 6 10.34 -26.75 2.44
C GLU A 6 10.27 -25.81 1.24
N LYS A 7 10.26 -26.36 0.00
CA LYS A 7 10.08 -25.56 -1.23
C LYS A 7 8.71 -24.88 -1.30
N GLN A 8 7.65 -25.52 -0.81
CA GLN A 8 6.34 -24.89 -0.74
C GLN A 8 6.29 -23.76 0.30
N MET A 9 6.95 -23.95 1.45
CA MET A 9 7.08 -22.93 2.49
C MET A 9 7.84 -21.71 1.95
N GLU A 10 8.97 -21.92 1.29
CA GLU A 10 9.77 -20.85 0.70
C GLU A 10 8.99 -20.05 -0.35
N LYS A 11 8.20 -20.73 -1.20
CA LYS A 11 7.31 -20.07 -2.16
C LYS A 11 6.22 -19.25 -1.48
N ARG A 12 5.65 -19.76 -0.37
CA ARG A 12 4.59 -19.07 0.39
C ARG A 12 5.11 -17.81 1.07
N GLU A 13 6.31 -17.85 1.65
CA GLU A 13 6.95 -16.69 2.27
C GLU A 13 7.26 -15.59 1.26
N LYS A 14 7.74 -15.97 0.07
CA LYS A 14 8.08 -15.03 -1.01
C LYS A 14 6.87 -14.48 -1.78
N TYR A 15 5.65 -14.95 -1.50
CA TYR A 15 4.44 -14.52 -2.20
C TYR A 15 4.12 -13.04 -1.92
N SER A 16 4.23 -12.62 -0.66
CA SER A 16 4.03 -11.21 -0.28
C SER A 16 5.34 -10.44 -0.39
N ARG A 17 5.69 -10.02 -1.61
CA ARG A 17 6.90 -9.23 -1.85
C ARG A 17 6.75 -7.83 -1.25
N ARG A 18 7.73 -7.42 -0.45
CA ARG A 18 7.82 -6.05 0.08
C ARG A 18 8.12 -5.10 -1.08
N TRP A 19 7.29 -4.07 -1.24
CA TRP A 19 7.55 -3.02 -2.22
C TRP A 19 8.68 -2.11 -1.73
N PRO A 20 9.51 -1.55 -2.64
CA PRO A 20 10.52 -0.58 -2.28
C PRO A 20 9.84 0.63 -1.63
N TYR A 21 10.34 1.02 -0.46
CA TYR A 21 9.88 2.21 0.24
C TYR A 21 10.48 3.43 -0.45
N ASN A 22 9.64 4.35 -0.93
CA ASN A 22 10.08 5.62 -1.48
C ASN A 22 9.97 6.68 -0.38
N ASP A 23 11.09 7.23 0.07
CA ASP A 23 11.12 8.26 1.10
C ASP A 23 10.77 9.66 0.54
N ASP A 24 10.78 9.81 -0.79
CA ASP A 24 10.50 11.07 -1.49
C ASP A 24 8.99 11.30 -1.70
N THR A 25 8.14 10.34 -1.31
CA THR A 25 6.69 10.54 -1.33
C THR A 25 6.23 11.34 -0.12
N ASN A 26 5.39 12.36 -0.36
CA ASN A 26 4.76 13.14 0.69
C ASN A 26 4.01 12.19 1.65
N SER A 27 4.50 12.06 2.88
CA SER A 27 4.04 11.03 3.81
C SER A 27 2.80 11.49 4.59
N ASP A 28 1.64 11.00 4.19
CA ASP A 28 0.34 11.28 4.83
C ASP A 28 0.12 10.51 6.16
N TYR A 29 1.18 10.01 6.79
CA TYR A 29 1.09 9.12 7.95
C TYR A 29 2.18 9.41 8.99
N ILE A 30 1.78 9.33 10.27
CA ILE A 30 2.66 9.56 11.42
C ILE A 30 3.30 8.25 11.92
N ASN A 31 2.70 7.09 11.61
CA ASN A 31 3.18 5.79 12.09
C ASN A 31 3.07 4.69 11.01
N GLU A 32 3.84 3.60 11.16
CA GLU A 32 3.89 2.50 10.17
C GLU A 32 2.55 1.74 10.04
N ARG A 33 1.78 1.64 11.14
CA ARG A 33 0.44 1.02 11.09
C ARG A 33 -0.54 1.86 10.28
N ASN A 34 -0.43 3.17 10.37
CA ASN A 34 -1.22 4.15 9.64
C ASN A 34 -0.82 4.16 8.17
N ALA A 35 0.47 4.02 7.84
CA ALA A 35 0.92 3.82 6.46
C ALA A 35 0.22 2.61 5.80
N LYS A 36 0.18 1.47 6.51
CA LYS A 36 -0.50 0.25 6.04
C LYS A 36 -2.02 0.45 5.92
N PHE A 37 -2.61 1.20 6.83
CA PHE A 37 -4.04 1.51 6.80
C PHE A 37 -4.39 2.46 5.64
N ASN A 38 -3.64 3.53 5.44
CA ASN A 38 -3.81 4.47 4.33
C ASN A 38 -3.63 3.76 2.98
N GLN A 39 -2.62 2.89 2.83
CA GLN A 39 -2.48 2.05 1.64
C GLN A 39 -3.67 1.12 1.42
N LYS A 40 -4.27 0.59 2.50
CA LYS A 40 -5.49 -0.21 2.40
C LYS A 40 -6.66 0.65 1.94
N ALA A 41 -6.85 1.82 2.56
CA ALA A 41 -7.90 2.76 2.19
C ALA A 41 -7.78 3.19 0.72
N GLU A 42 -6.58 3.47 0.23
CA GLU A 42 -6.33 3.82 -1.17
C GLU A 42 -6.72 2.69 -2.14
N ARG A 43 -6.46 1.42 -1.79
CA ARG A 43 -6.89 0.27 -2.63
C ARG A 43 -8.40 0.14 -2.76
N PHE A 44 -9.15 0.43 -1.69
CA PHE A 44 -10.62 0.30 -1.70
C PHE A 44 -11.32 1.55 -2.21
N TYR A 45 -10.87 2.72 -1.76
CA TYR A 45 -11.55 3.99 -1.95
C TYR A 45 -10.91 4.87 -3.02
N GLY A 46 -9.65 4.63 -3.40
CA GLY A 46 -8.92 5.47 -4.35
C GLY A 46 -9.61 5.61 -5.71
N LYS A 47 -10.36 4.58 -6.15
CA LYS A 47 -11.18 4.67 -7.38
C LYS A 47 -12.31 5.70 -7.25
N TYR A 48 -12.89 5.84 -6.07
CA TYR A 48 -14.05 6.70 -5.82
C TYR A 48 -13.64 8.09 -5.31
N THR A 49 -12.48 8.21 -4.68
CA THR A 49 -11.97 9.46 -4.11
C THR A 49 -10.95 10.17 -4.99
N ALA A 50 -10.75 9.72 -6.23
CA ALA A 50 -9.80 10.32 -7.17
C ALA A 50 -10.09 11.80 -7.44
N GLU A 51 -11.36 12.16 -7.64
CA GLU A 51 -11.78 13.56 -7.86
C GLU A 51 -11.54 14.41 -6.62
N ILE A 52 -11.87 13.88 -5.44
CA ILE A 52 -11.65 14.56 -4.15
C ILE A 52 -10.17 14.83 -3.92
N LYS A 53 -9.30 13.84 -4.22
CA LYS A 53 -7.84 13.98 -4.09
C LYS A 53 -7.31 15.07 -5.02
N GLN A 54 -7.77 15.11 -6.26
CA GLN A 54 -7.39 16.16 -7.20
C GLN A 54 -7.90 17.54 -6.78
N SER A 55 -9.10 17.65 -6.21
CA SER A 55 -9.62 18.93 -5.69
C SER A 55 -8.81 19.43 -4.49
N LEU A 56 -8.37 18.53 -3.61
CA LEU A 56 -7.47 18.88 -2.50
C LEU A 56 -6.12 19.38 -3.01
N GLU A 57 -5.53 18.71 -4.01
CA GLU A 57 -4.26 19.13 -4.62
C GLU A 57 -4.36 20.47 -5.37
N ARG A 58 -5.55 20.79 -5.92
CA ARG A 58 -5.82 22.07 -6.60
C ARG A 58 -6.19 23.21 -5.65
N GLY A 59 -6.37 22.94 -4.35
CA GLY A 59 -6.67 23.95 -3.34
C GLY A 59 -8.09 24.54 -3.40
N THR A 60 -8.97 24.00 -4.26
CA THR A 60 -10.34 24.48 -4.43
C THR A 60 -11.28 23.30 -4.69
N ALA A 61 -12.40 23.25 -3.99
CA ALA A 61 -13.54 22.44 -4.40
C ALA A 61 -14.19 23.10 -5.62
N VAL A 62 -14.19 22.42 -6.76
CA VAL A 62 -15.20 22.66 -7.82
C VAL A 62 -16.46 21.91 -7.42
#